data_AF-A0A2T2SYU9-F1
#
_entry.id   AF-A0A2T2SYU9-F1
#
_cell.length_a   1.000
_cell.length_b   1.000
_cell.length_c   1.000
_cell.angle_alpha   90.00
_cell.angle_beta   90.00
_cell.angle_gamma   90.00
#
_symmetry.space_group_name_H-M   'P 1'
#
loop_
_entity.id
_entity.type
_entity.pdbx_description
1 polymer ?
#
loop_
_entity_poly.entity_id
_entity_poly.type
_entity_poly.pdbx_seq_one_letter_code
_entity_poly.pdbx_strand_id
1 'polypeptide(L)'
;MTNPKTSNPYLILFALWLMMFSASSQLIIMVPILPEIAETLGVNAFWRGMLLTAYALSLGVSALITGPASDRIGRRLILLYGTALMAVTLVLHTVAENYVLLFSMRLLAGVGGGMLTSGSVAYVGDYFPYEQRGWANGWVMSGTAFGQVAGIPIGKVLATGFGYRWPFLMFALPMALSAVLIWRYVPQPDAELDEKRLTPSRLVEKYRNVLQGSDAVNAVASYLLMFSGFGLFTSFLPSWLESTVGVSGYEIALLFAIGG
;
A
#
# COMPACT_ATOMS: atom_id res chain seq x y z
N MET A 1 -9.86 -8.03 -33.61
CA MET A 1 -8.74 -7.07 -33.67
C MET A 1 -9.27 -5.71 -33.26
N THR A 2 -9.31 -5.43 -31.96
CA THR A 2 -9.83 -4.16 -31.42
C THR A 2 -8.68 -3.18 -31.28
N ASN A 3 -8.74 -2.13 -32.10
CA ASN A 3 -7.86 -0.96 -32.10
C ASN A 3 -7.48 -0.54 -30.65
N PRO A 4 -6.19 -0.53 -30.25
CA PRO A 4 -5.81 -0.11 -28.91
C PRO A 4 -6.08 1.40 -28.84
N LYS A 5 -7.20 1.79 -28.23
CA LYS A 5 -7.40 3.19 -27.84
C LYS A 5 -6.17 3.54 -27.01
N THR A 6 -5.37 4.47 -27.52
CA THR A 6 -4.27 5.12 -26.79
C THR A 6 -4.89 5.81 -25.60
N SER A 7 -5.06 5.06 -24.51
CA SER A 7 -5.60 5.58 -23.27
C SER A 7 -4.74 6.75 -22.83
N ASN A 8 -5.40 7.86 -22.50
CA ASN A 8 -4.70 9.08 -22.08
C ASN A 8 -3.76 8.74 -20.90
N PRO A 9 -2.44 8.93 -21.03
CA PRO A 9 -1.47 8.55 -20.00
C PRO A 9 -1.74 9.25 -18.67
N TYR A 10 -2.27 10.48 -18.69
CA TYR A 10 -2.64 11.21 -17.47
C TYR A 10 -3.80 10.56 -16.72
N LEU A 11 -4.77 9.96 -17.43
CA LEU A 11 -5.86 9.23 -16.79
C LEU A 11 -5.37 7.92 -16.15
N ILE A 12 -4.41 7.25 -16.79
CA ILE A 12 -3.77 6.05 -16.23
C ILE A 12 -3.02 6.43 -14.94
N LEU A 13 -2.19 7.47 -14.99
CA LEU A 13 -1.45 7.96 -13.83
C LEU A 13 -2.40 8.38 -12.71
N PHE A 14 -3.48 9.10 -13.03
CA PHE A 14 -4.48 9.49 -12.03
C PHE A 14 -5.18 8.28 -11.41
N ALA A 15 -5.53 7.25 -12.19
CA ALA A 15 -6.13 6.03 -11.68
C ALA A 15 -5.18 5.27 -10.73
N LEU A 16 -3.92 5.12 -11.12
CA LEU A 16 -2.88 4.48 -10.30
C LEU A 16 -2.53 5.31 -9.06
N TRP A 17 -2.52 6.63 -9.18
CA TRP A 17 -2.33 7.56 -8.06
C TRP A 17 -3.45 7.44 -7.03
N LEU A 18 -4.71 7.46 -7.48
CA LEU A 18 -5.87 7.37 -6.60
C LEU A 18 -5.92 6.02 -5.87
N MET A 19 -5.54 4.96 -6.58
CA MET A 19 -5.36 3.63 -6.03
C MET A 19 -4.27 3.60 -4.95
N MET A 20 -3.09 4.16 -5.20
CA MET A 20 -2.01 4.24 -4.20
C MET A 20 -2.40 5.08 -3.00
N PHE A 21 -3.04 6.24 -3.23
CA PHE A 21 -3.59 7.11 -2.19
C PHE A 21 -4.52 6.36 -1.24
N SER A 22 -5.47 5.62 -1.79
CA SER A 22 -6.41 4.89 -0.95
C SER A 22 -5.83 3.63 -0.32
N ALA A 23 -4.84 2.98 -0.94
CA ALA A 23 -4.19 1.81 -0.37
C ALA A 23 -3.23 2.17 0.77
N SER A 24 -2.47 3.27 0.64
CA SER A 24 -1.50 3.69 1.65
C SER A 24 -2.15 4.23 2.92
N SER A 25 -3.34 4.85 2.78
CA SER A 25 -4.09 5.36 3.93
C SER A 25 -4.44 4.25 4.93
N GLN A 26 -4.57 2.99 4.50
CA GLN A 26 -4.96 1.86 5.35
C GLN A 26 -4.02 1.52 6.48
N LEU A 27 -2.73 1.86 6.36
CA LEU A 27 -1.78 1.73 7.46
C LEU A 27 -1.91 2.90 8.42
N ILE A 28 -2.10 4.10 7.88
CA ILE A 28 -2.01 5.33 8.67
C ILE A 28 -3.31 5.68 9.38
N ILE A 29 -4.48 5.41 8.78
CA ILE A 29 -5.78 5.63 9.44
C ILE A 29 -5.91 4.83 10.74
N MET A 30 -5.22 3.68 10.84
CA MET A 30 -5.27 2.81 12.01
C MET A 30 -4.64 3.48 13.24
N VAL A 31 -3.64 4.33 13.07
CA VAL A 31 -2.90 4.96 14.18
C VAL A 31 -3.82 5.78 15.10
N PRO A 32 -4.60 6.76 14.60
CA PRO A 32 -5.49 7.55 15.46
C PRO A 32 -6.73 6.79 15.96
N ILE A 33 -7.18 5.75 15.27
CA ILE A 33 -8.44 5.04 15.60
C ILE A 33 -8.22 3.79 16.47
N LEU A 34 -6.97 3.34 16.61
CA LEU A 34 -6.63 2.13 17.39
C LEU A 34 -7.13 2.17 18.84
N PRO A 35 -7.04 3.31 19.57
CA PRO A 35 -7.58 3.40 20.93
C PRO A 35 -9.09 3.17 20.98
N GLU A 36 -9.84 3.75 20.04
CA GLU A 36 -11.30 3.62 19.98
C GLU A 36 -11.72 2.19 19.61
N ILE A 37 -11.01 1.54 18.68
CA ILE A 37 -11.19 0.12 18.36
C ILE A 37 -10.97 -0.74 19.62
N ALA A 38 -9.95 -0.40 20.43
CA ALA A 38 -9.63 -1.12 21.65
C ALA A 38 -10.76 -1.11 22.66
N GLU A 39 -11.29 0.09 22.90
CA GLU A 39 -12.37 0.33 23.85
C GLU A 39 -13.65 -0.34 23.39
N THR A 40 -13.99 -0.17 22.11
CA THR A 40 -15.24 -0.72 21.53
C THR A 40 -15.22 -2.25 21.49
N LEU A 41 -14.08 -2.86 21.17
CA LEU A 41 -13.96 -4.33 21.03
C LEU A 41 -13.41 -5.02 22.29
N GLY A 42 -13.09 -4.26 23.34
CA GLY A 42 -12.55 -4.79 24.60
C GLY A 42 -11.19 -5.49 24.44
N VAL A 43 -10.32 -5.02 23.54
CA VAL A 43 -9.06 -5.69 23.22
C VAL A 43 -7.83 -5.02 23.84
N ASN A 44 -6.90 -5.85 24.34
CA ASN A 44 -5.67 -5.39 24.99
C ASN A 44 -4.62 -4.87 23.98
N ALA A 45 -3.51 -4.34 24.50
CA ALA A 45 -2.43 -3.77 23.69
C ALA A 45 -1.85 -4.74 22.64
N PHE A 46 -1.71 -6.02 23.00
CA PHE A 46 -1.20 -7.04 22.09
C PHE A 46 -2.11 -7.21 20.86
N TRP A 47 -3.41 -7.40 21.08
CA TRP A 47 -4.38 -7.57 20.00
C TRP A 47 -4.54 -6.31 19.12
N ARG A 48 -4.37 -5.12 19.69
CA ARG A 48 -4.33 -3.87 18.90
C ARG A 48 -3.17 -3.85 17.92
N GLY A 49 -1.96 -4.18 18.40
CA GLY A 49 -0.78 -4.26 17.57
C GLY A 49 -0.94 -5.28 16.45
N MET A 50 -1.59 -6.42 16.73
CA MET A 50 -1.83 -7.46 15.74
C MET A 50 -2.71 -7.02 14.55
N LEU A 51 -3.57 -5.99 14.68
CA LEU A 51 -4.34 -5.47 13.54
C LEU A 51 -3.45 -4.73 12.52
N LEU A 52 -2.40 -4.06 12.99
CA LEU A 52 -1.38 -3.43 12.13
C LEU A 52 -0.51 -4.52 11.50
N THR A 53 -0.03 -5.45 12.32
CA THR A 53 0.84 -6.57 11.89
C THR A 53 0.14 -7.44 10.85
N ALA A 54 -1.14 -7.78 11.03
CA ALA A 54 -1.89 -8.64 10.11
C ALA A 54 -1.89 -8.08 8.68
N TYR A 55 -2.21 -6.79 8.53
CA TYR A 55 -2.18 -6.13 7.23
C TYR A 55 -0.77 -6.08 6.65
N ALA A 56 0.22 -5.65 7.44
CA ALA A 56 1.60 -5.49 6.95
C ALA A 56 2.19 -6.84 6.50
N LEU A 57 2.00 -7.89 7.30
CA LEU A 57 2.45 -9.24 6.98
C LEU A 57 1.74 -9.77 5.73
N SER A 58 0.42 -9.63 5.66
CA SER A 58 -0.35 -10.10 4.51
C SER A 58 0.00 -9.34 3.23
N LEU A 59 0.25 -8.02 3.32
CA LEU A 59 0.76 -7.20 2.22
C LEU A 59 2.10 -7.73 1.71
N GLY A 60 3.05 -7.97 2.60
CA GLY A 60 4.37 -8.48 2.23
C GLY A 60 4.29 -9.85 1.55
N VAL A 61 3.59 -10.80 2.16
CA VAL A 61 3.41 -12.16 1.62
C VAL A 61 2.68 -12.11 0.28
N SER A 62 1.62 -11.30 0.18
CA SER A 62 0.86 -11.12 -1.06
C SER A 62 1.73 -10.51 -2.16
N ALA A 63 2.52 -9.47 -1.88
CA ALA A 63 3.41 -8.85 -2.86
C ALA A 63 4.42 -9.85 -3.44
N LEU A 64 4.96 -10.75 -2.60
CA LEU A 64 5.88 -11.81 -3.05
C LEU A 64 5.22 -12.83 -3.97
N ILE A 65 3.94 -13.13 -3.79
CA ILE A 65 3.22 -14.10 -4.62
C ILE A 65 2.71 -13.42 -5.91
N THR A 66 2.21 -12.20 -5.77
CA THR A 66 1.46 -11.49 -6.81
C THR A 66 2.37 -10.85 -7.85
N GLY A 67 3.62 -10.51 -7.51
CA GLY A 67 4.63 -10.08 -8.48
C GLY A 67 4.82 -11.11 -9.60
N PRO A 68 5.31 -12.34 -9.30
CA PRO A 68 5.44 -13.40 -10.30
C PRO A 68 4.11 -13.80 -10.95
N ALA A 69 2.99 -13.76 -10.20
CA ALA A 69 1.67 -14.00 -10.78
C ALA A 69 1.30 -12.97 -11.85
N SER A 70 1.67 -11.71 -11.64
CA SER A 70 1.41 -10.64 -12.60
C SER A 70 2.17 -10.79 -13.91
N ASP A 71 3.31 -11.49 -13.92
CA ASP A 71 4.01 -11.86 -15.16
C ASP A 71 3.19 -12.84 -16.02
N ARG A 72 2.34 -13.66 -15.40
CA ARG A 72 1.54 -14.68 -16.09
C ARG A 72 0.16 -14.17 -16.50
N ILE A 73 -0.58 -13.62 -15.54
CA ILE A 73 -1.98 -13.22 -15.76
C ILE A 73 -2.10 -11.77 -16.24
N GLY A 74 -0.99 -11.05 -16.31
CA GLY A 74 -0.94 -9.66 -16.74
C GLY A 74 -1.14 -8.65 -15.61
N ARG A 75 -0.42 -7.53 -15.73
CA ARG A 75 -0.43 -6.43 -14.76
C ARG A 75 -1.83 -5.86 -14.53
N ARG A 76 -2.63 -5.67 -15.59
CA ARG A 76 -3.97 -5.09 -15.51
C ARG A 76 -4.91 -5.94 -14.65
N LEU A 77 -4.88 -7.26 -14.80
CA LEU A 77 -5.76 -8.14 -14.01
C LEU A 77 -5.42 -8.11 -12.53
N ILE A 78 -4.13 -8.06 -12.18
CA ILE A 78 -3.70 -7.93 -10.79
C ILE A 78 -4.16 -6.61 -10.18
N LEU A 79 -4.05 -5.50 -10.92
CA LEU A 79 -4.57 -4.21 -10.47
C LEU A 79 -6.10 -4.23 -10.28
N LEU A 80 -6.84 -4.87 -11.18
CA LEU A 80 -8.30 -5.00 -11.08
C LEU A 80 -8.73 -5.85 -9.88
N TYR A 81 -8.14 -7.03 -9.72
CA TYR A 81 -8.46 -7.89 -8.58
C TYR A 81 -8.02 -7.27 -7.26
N GLY A 82 -6.85 -6.61 -7.23
CA GLY A 82 -6.37 -5.91 -6.05
C GLY A 82 -7.28 -4.75 -5.64
N THR A 83 -7.74 -3.94 -6.60
CA THR A 83 -8.61 -2.78 -6.31
C THR A 83 -10.01 -3.21 -5.94
N ALA A 84 -10.56 -4.22 -6.60
CA ALA A 84 -11.84 -4.82 -6.23
C ALA A 84 -11.79 -5.43 -4.83
N LEU A 85 -10.76 -6.24 -4.53
CA LEU A 85 -10.59 -6.86 -3.22
C LEU A 85 -10.45 -5.79 -2.13
N MET A 86 -9.61 -4.77 -2.35
CA MET A 86 -9.46 -3.67 -1.40
C MET A 86 -10.79 -2.91 -1.22
N ALA A 87 -11.46 -2.50 -2.30
CA ALA A 87 -12.74 -1.78 -2.21
C ALA A 87 -13.79 -2.55 -1.40
N VAL A 88 -13.98 -3.83 -1.71
CA VAL A 88 -14.91 -4.70 -0.97
C VAL A 88 -14.50 -4.79 0.49
N THR A 89 -13.23 -5.03 0.76
CA THR A 89 -12.75 -5.18 2.13
C THR A 89 -12.92 -3.88 2.93
N LEU A 90 -12.70 -2.71 2.33
CA LEU A 90 -12.93 -1.41 2.99
C LEU A 90 -14.38 -1.20 3.39
N VAL A 91 -15.33 -1.60 2.54
CA VAL A 91 -16.75 -1.59 2.89
C VAL A 91 -17.02 -2.61 4.01
N LEU A 92 -16.46 -3.82 3.94
CA LEU A 92 -16.66 -4.86 4.95
C LEU A 92 -16.09 -4.51 6.33
N HIS A 93 -15.09 -3.64 6.43
CA HIS A 93 -14.62 -3.12 7.73
C HIS A 93 -15.75 -2.40 8.51
N THR A 94 -16.72 -1.81 7.81
CA THR A 94 -17.83 -1.06 8.45
C THR A 94 -18.85 -1.95 9.18
N VAL A 95 -18.92 -3.22 8.80
CA VAL A 95 -19.81 -4.23 9.41
C VAL A 95 -19.05 -5.16 10.36
N ALA A 96 -17.77 -4.86 10.65
CA ALA A 96 -16.97 -5.68 11.54
C ALA A 96 -17.37 -5.43 13.02
N GLU A 97 -18.20 -6.32 13.56
CA GLU A 97 -18.76 -6.22 14.92
C GLU A 97 -17.87 -6.82 16.01
N ASN A 98 -16.86 -7.61 15.64
CA ASN A 98 -15.94 -8.24 16.58
C ASN A 98 -14.51 -8.22 16.04
N TYR A 99 -13.57 -8.49 16.95
CA TYR A 99 -12.15 -8.45 16.64
C TYR A 99 -11.75 -9.44 15.54
N VAL A 100 -12.30 -10.66 15.55
CA VAL A 100 -11.94 -11.71 14.59
C VAL A 100 -12.32 -11.27 13.17
N LEU A 101 -13.54 -10.74 12.99
CA LEU A 101 -14.00 -10.26 11.71
C LEU A 101 -13.15 -9.07 11.23
N LEU A 102 -12.86 -8.11 12.10
CA LEU A 102 -11.99 -6.98 11.78
C LEU A 102 -10.58 -7.45 11.38
N PHE A 103 -10.00 -8.40 12.13
CA PHE A 103 -8.70 -8.99 11.85
C PHE A 103 -8.67 -9.72 10.51
N SER A 104 -9.71 -10.48 10.18
CA SER A 104 -9.86 -11.13 8.86
C SER A 104 -9.95 -10.09 7.73
N MET A 105 -10.69 -9.00 7.93
CA MET A 105 -10.73 -7.90 6.95
C MET A 105 -9.37 -7.22 6.81
N ARG A 106 -8.59 -7.08 7.90
CA ARG A 106 -7.22 -6.55 7.84
C ARG A 106 -6.29 -7.44 7.01
N LEU A 107 -6.40 -8.76 7.15
CA LEU A 107 -5.66 -9.71 6.31
C LEU A 107 -6.04 -9.55 4.83
N LEU A 108 -7.34 -9.57 4.51
CA LEU A 108 -7.80 -9.44 3.13
C LEU A 108 -7.40 -8.10 2.49
N ALA A 109 -7.45 -7.01 3.26
CA ALA A 109 -6.98 -5.71 2.82
C ALA A 109 -5.46 -5.72 2.58
N GLY A 110 -4.69 -6.42 3.43
CA GLY A 110 -3.26 -6.63 3.22
C GLY A 110 -2.99 -7.35 1.90
N VAL A 111 -3.74 -8.43 1.60
CA VAL A 111 -3.65 -9.14 0.31
C VAL A 111 -3.84 -8.17 -0.86
N GLY A 112 -4.94 -7.39 -0.84
CA GLY A 112 -5.20 -6.36 -1.85
C GLY A 112 -4.05 -5.35 -1.94
N GLY A 113 -3.55 -4.87 -0.80
CA GLY A 113 -2.44 -3.92 -0.74
C GLY A 113 -1.17 -4.45 -1.42
N GLY A 114 -0.85 -5.74 -1.23
CA GLY A 114 0.31 -6.37 -1.88
C GLY A 114 0.17 -6.51 -3.39
N MET A 115 -1.05 -6.79 -3.88
CA MET A 115 -1.36 -6.81 -5.31
C MET A 115 -1.19 -5.44 -5.96
N LEU A 116 -1.64 -4.40 -5.26
CA LEU A 116 -1.61 -3.03 -5.76
C LEU A 116 -0.19 -2.46 -5.79
N THR A 117 0.60 -2.64 -4.74
CA THR A 117 1.97 -2.11 -4.67
C THR A 117 2.87 -2.76 -5.71
N SER A 118 2.89 -4.10 -5.76
CA SER A 118 3.68 -4.84 -6.77
C SER A 118 3.19 -4.58 -8.19
N GLY A 119 1.87 -4.62 -8.41
CA GLY A 119 1.26 -4.44 -9.72
C GLY A 119 1.47 -3.04 -10.29
N SER A 120 1.45 -1.99 -9.47
CA SER A 120 1.57 -0.60 -9.94
C SER A 120 2.96 -0.28 -10.48
N VAL A 121 4.01 -0.66 -9.75
CA VAL A 121 5.40 -0.42 -10.15
C VAL A 121 5.73 -1.23 -11.41
N ALA A 122 5.31 -2.51 -11.45
CA ALA A 122 5.48 -3.35 -12.62
C ALA A 122 4.72 -2.82 -13.84
N TYR A 123 3.47 -2.36 -13.65
CA TYR A 123 2.68 -1.75 -14.71
C TYR A 123 3.36 -0.51 -15.29
N VAL A 124 3.85 0.40 -14.44
CA VAL A 124 4.53 1.62 -14.89
C VAL A 124 5.80 1.27 -15.66
N GLY A 125 6.54 0.25 -15.20
CA GLY A 125 7.70 -0.28 -15.91
C GLY A 125 7.34 -0.78 -17.31
N ASP A 126 6.30 -1.59 -17.45
CA ASP A 126 5.96 -2.20 -18.73
C ASP A 126 5.24 -1.24 -19.69
N TYR A 127 4.49 -0.25 -19.18
CA TYR A 127 3.69 0.65 -20.01
C TYR A 127 4.43 1.91 -20.48
N PHE A 128 5.28 2.50 -19.63
CA PHE A 128 5.95 3.77 -19.97
C PHE A 128 7.35 3.53 -20.56
N PRO A 129 7.77 4.37 -21.54
CA PRO A 129 9.14 4.39 -22.05
C PRO A 129 10.15 4.57 -20.91
N TYR A 130 11.33 3.98 -21.06
CA TYR A 130 12.36 3.94 -20.02
C TYR A 130 12.67 5.33 -19.42
N GLU A 131 12.74 6.35 -20.27
CA GLU A 131 13.04 7.74 -19.92
C GLU A 131 11.94 8.40 -19.06
N GLN A 132 10.70 7.91 -19.15
CA GLN A 132 9.54 8.46 -18.43
C GLN A 132 9.15 7.63 -17.20
N ARG A 133 9.71 6.42 -17.01
CA ARG A 133 9.38 5.54 -15.89
C ARG A 133 9.58 6.21 -14.53
N GLY A 134 10.67 6.96 -14.36
CA GLY A 134 10.94 7.68 -13.12
C GLY A 134 9.88 8.75 -12.80
N TRP A 135 9.49 9.53 -13.82
CA TRP A 135 8.43 10.55 -13.69
C TRP A 135 7.06 9.93 -13.41
N ALA A 136 6.69 8.90 -14.16
CA ALA A 136 5.43 8.18 -13.97
C ALA A 136 5.34 7.53 -12.58
N ASN A 137 6.41 6.86 -12.15
CA ASN A 137 6.47 6.25 -10.83
C ASN A 137 6.46 7.30 -9.71
N GLY A 138 7.14 8.43 -9.91
CA GLY A 138 7.10 9.57 -8.99
C GLY A 138 5.67 10.10 -8.79
N TRP A 139 4.91 10.27 -9.88
CA TRP A 139 3.50 10.60 -9.79
C TRP A 139 2.74 9.54 -9.01
N VAL A 140 2.78 8.27 -9.42
CA VAL A 140 2.00 7.20 -8.76
C VAL A 140 2.35 7.07 -7.27
N MET A 141 3.63 7.12 -6.92
CA MET A 141 4.10 7.03 -5.52
C MET A 141 3.82 8.29 -4.70
N SER A 142 3.65 9.46 -5.32
CA SER A 142 3.15 10.63 -4.59
C SER A 142 1.76 10.37 -3.98
N GLY A 143 0.94 9.54 -4.64
CA GLY A 143 -0.35 9.10 -4.09
C GLY A 143 -0.18 8.43 -2.74
N THR A 144 0.84 7.58 -2.58
CA THR A 144 1.19 6.95 -1.30
C THR A 144 1.42 8.00 -0.21
N ALA A 145 2.25 9.00 -0.48
CA ALA A 145 2.56 10.08 0.47
C ALA A 145 1.31 10.89 0.84
N PHE A 146 0.50 11.28 -0.15
CA PHE A 146 -0.78 11.98 0.10
C PHE A 146 -1.73 11.14 0.95
N GLY A 147 -1.83 9.83 0.69
CA GLY A 147 -2.69 8.94 1.46
C GLY A 147 -2.23 8.77 2.91
N GLN A 148 -0.92 8.77 3.14
CA GLN A 148 -0.35 8.74 4.48
C GLN A 148 -0.61 10.06 5.23
N VAL A 149 -0.32 11.20 4.61
CA VAL A 149 -0.54 12.53 5.20
C VAL A 149 -2.02 12.75 5.50
N ALA A 150 -2.91 12.41 4.56
CA ALA A 150 -4.35 12.58 4.73
C ALA A 150 -4.96 11.57 5.73
N GLY A 151 -4.35 10.39 5.90
CA GLY A 151 -4.87 9.31 6.71
C GLY A 151 -5.09 9.68 8.18
N ILE A 152 -4.13 10.36 8.82
CA ILE A 152 -4.24 10.74 10.25
C ILE A 152 -5.39 11.73 10.50
N PRO A 153 -5.43 12.93 9.86
CA PRO A 153 -6.46 13.91 10.14
C PRO A 153 -7.86 13.39 9.77
N ILE A 154 -8.01 12.75 8.62
CA ILE A 154 -9.29 12.18 8.18
C ILE A 154 -9.73 11.07 9.15
N GLY A 155 -8.80 10.17 9.50
CA GLY A 155 -9.05 9.08 10.43
C GLY A 155 -9.53 9.58 11.79
N LYS A 156 -8.81 10.56 12.36
CA LYS A 156 -9.15 11.15 13.65
C LYS A 156 -10.51 11.84 13.64
N VAL A 157 -10.73 12.78 12.71
CA VAL A 157 -11.97 13.59 12.64
C VAL A 157 -13.19 12.70 12.48
N LEU A 158 -13.15 11.76 11.52
CA LEU A 158 -14.28 10.87 11.26
C LEU A 158 -14.53 9.90 12.41
N ALA A 159 -13.46 9.35 13.02
CA ALA A 159 -13.60 8.44 14.15
C ALA A 159 -14.25 9.13 15.36
N THR A 160 -13.77 10.32 15.73
CA THR A 160 -14.36 11.07 16.85
C THR A 160 -15.80 11.52 16.61
N GLY A 161 -16.20 11.80 15.37
CA GLY A 161 -17.52 12.33 15.04
C GLY A 161 -18.57 11.26 14.77
N PHE A 162 -18.18 10.16 14.12
CA PHE A 162 -19.09 9.16 13.58
C PHE A 162 -18.72 7.72 13.95
N GLY A 163 -17.56 7.51 14.56
CA GLY A 163 -17.02 6.20 14.97
C GLY A 163 -15.91 5.67 14.05
N TYR A 164 -15.05 4.79 14.59
CA TYR A 164 -13.85 4.25 13.94
C TYR A 164 -14.08 3.56 12.58
N ARG A 165 -15.33 3.22 12.24
CA ARG A 165 -15.73 2.55 11.00
C ARG A 165 -15.74 3.49 9.79
N TRP A 166 -16.05 4.77 9.99
CA TRP A 166 -16.22 5.76 8.93
C TRP A 166 -14.96 6.09 8.12
N PRO A 167 -13.76 6.16 8.72
CA PRO A 167 -12.53 6.28 7.97
C PRO A 167 -12.38 5.22 6.86
N PHE A 168 -12.70 3.96 7.13
CA PHE A 168 -12.62 2.90 6.12
C PHE A 168 -13.58 3.13 4.96
N LEU A 169 -14.81 3.55 5.26
CA LEU A 169 -15.83 3.86 4.25
C LEU A 169 -15.43 5.05 3.37
N MET A 170 -14.84 6.09 3.97
CA MET A 170 -14.39 7.27 3.24
C MET A 170 -13.36 6.89 2.17
N PHE A 171 -12.38 6.05 2.52
CA PHE A 171 -11.37 5.56 1.58
C PHE A 171 -11.92 4.45 0.65
N ALA A 172 -13.04 3.81 0.95
CA ALA A 172 -13.69 2.89 0.01
C ALA A 172 -14.13 3.61 -1.28
N LEU A 173 -14.53 4.87 -1.20
CA LEU A 173 -14.97 5.67 -2.36
C LEU A 173 -13.86 5.93 -3.39
N PRO A 174 -12.69 6.51 -3.04
CA PRO A 174 -11.59 6.67 -3.99
C PRO A 174 -11.05 5.33 -4.48
N MET A 175 -11.04 4.28 -3.64
CA MET A 175 -10.66 2.94 -4.10
C MET A 175 -11.62 2.39 -5.16
N ALA A 176 -12.93 2.48 -4.93
CA ALA A 176 -13.95 2.04 -5.89
C ALA A 176 -13.88 2.85 -7.19
N LEU A 177 -13.68 4.17 -7.10
CA LEU A 177 -13.45 5.01 -8.28
C LEU A 177 -12.19 4.56 -9.03
N SER A 178 -11.10 4.28 -8.32
CA SER A 178 -9.87 3.78 -8.93
C SER A 178 -10.09 2.45 -9.66
N ALA A 179 -10.89 1.53 -9.09
CA ALA A 179 -11.23 0.25 -9.71
C ALA A 179 -11.99 0.46 -11.05
N VAL A 180 -12.97 1.38 -11.07
CA VAL A 180 -13.71 1.73 -12.30
C VAL A 180 -12.80 2.37 -13.34
N LEU A 181 -11.91 3.28 -12.92
CA LEU A 181 -10.96 3.93 -13.82
C LEU A 181 -9.96 2.93 -14.42
N ILE A 182 -9.44 2.00 -13.61
CA ILE A 182 -8.54 0.94 -14.07
C ILE A 182 -9.28 0.02 -15.05
N TRP A 183 -10.51 -0.37 -14.73
CA TRP A 183 -11.32 -1.21 -15.60
C TRP A 183 -11.55 -0.55 -16.96
N ARG A 184 -11.83 0.76 -16.97
CA ARG A 184 -12.23 1.46 -18.18
C ARG A 184 -11.08 1.98 -19.03
N TYR A 185 -9.97 2.40 -18.42
CA TYR A 185 -8.92 3.20 -19.06
C TYR A 185 -7.53 2.60 -18.98
N VAL A 186 -7.23 1.68 -18.08
CA VAL A 186 -5.88 1.09 -17.95
C VAL A 186 -5.79 -0.14 -18.86
N PRO A 187 -5.07 -0.09 -19.99
CA PRO A 187 -4.89 -1.24 -20.87
C PRO A 187 -3.95 -2.29 -20.26
N GLN A 188 -3.88 -3.48 -20.83
CA GLN A 188 -2.80 -4.42 -20.49
C GLN A 188 -1.54 -3.96 -21.26
N PRO A 189 -0.38 -3.77 -20.61
CA PRO A 189 0.86 -3.43 -21.30
C PRO A 189 1.30 -4.55 -22.24
N ASP A 190 2.02 -4.21 -23.32
CA ASP A 190 2.68 -5.15 -24.23
C ASP A 190 3.92 -5.77 -23.54
N ALA A 191 3.67 -6.59 -22.53
CA ALA A 191 4.66 -7.39 -21.84
C ALA A 191 4.49 -8.87 -22.22
N GLU A 192 5.60 -9.57 -22.47
CA GLU A 192 5.58 -11.01 -22.68
C GLU A 192 5.08 -11.71 -21.41
N LEU A 193 3.96 -12.42 -21.54
CA LEU A 193 3.36 -13.13 -20.43
C LEU A 193 4.00 -14.51 -20.27
N ASP A 194 4.22 -14.92 -19.02
CA ASP A 194 4.75 -16.23 -18.69
C ASP A 194 3.67 -17.32 -18.88
N GLU A 195 3.80 -18.12 -19.94
CA GLU A 195 2.84 -19.19 -20.27
C GLU A 195 2.82 -20.33 -19.24
N LYS A 196 3.88 -20.47 -18.42
CA LYS A 196 4.06 -21.59 -17.49
C LYS A 196 3.31 -21.37 -16.18
N ARG A 197 2.67 -22.43 -15.66
CA ARG A 197 1.93 -22.35 -14.39
C ARG A 197 2.88 -22.01 -13.23
N LEU A 198 2.42 -21.11 -12.35
CA LEU A 198 3.09 -20.85 -11.08
C LEU A 198 2.87 -22.01 -10.12
N THR A 199 3.98 -22.64 -9.74
CA THR A 199 4.04 -23.64 -8.68
C THR A 199 4.95 -23.12 -7.56
N PRO A 200 4.82 -23.60 -6.33
CA PRO A 200 5.71 -23.18 -5.23
C PRO A 200 7.20 -23.36 -5.57
N SER A 201 7.57 -24.47 -6.22
CA SER A 201 8.94 -24.72 -6.67
C SER A 201 9.44 -23.66 -7.66
N ARG A 202 8.59 -23.23 -8.60
CA ARG A 202 8.93 -22.17 -9.57
C ARG A 202 8.99 -20.79 -8.94
N LEU A 203 8.18 -20.53 -7.92
CA LEU A 203 8.25 -19.29 -7.17
C LEU A 203 9.64 -19.16 -6.51
N VAL A 204 10.08 -20.23 -5.85
CA VAL A 204 11.42 -20.31 -5.25
C VAL A 204 12.52 -20.19 -6.31
N GLU A 205 12.36 -20.86 -7.46
CA GLU A 205 13.32 -20.77 -8.57
C GLU A 205 13.43 -19.33 -9.13
N LYS A 206 12.30 -18.66 -9.38
CA LYS A 206 12.28 -17.26 -9.83
C LYS A 206 13.00 -16.35 -8.84
N TYR A 207 12.70 -16.45 -7.55
CA TYR A 207 13.39 -15.65 -6.54
C TYR A 207 14.87 -16.00 -6.40
N ARG A 208 15.23 -17.28 -6.51
CA ARG A 208 16.62 -17.71 -6.49
C ARG A 208 17.40 -17.11 -7.65
N ASN A 209 16.84 -17.12 -8.85
CA ASN A 209 17.47 -16.56 -10.05
C ASN A 209 17.61 -15.04 -9.94
N VAL A 210 16.59 -14.34 -9.41
CA VAL A 210 16.67 -12.90 -9.15
C VAL A 210 17.77 -12.60 -8.12
N LEU A 211 17.84 -13.35 -7.02
CA LEU A 211 18.84 -13.16 -5.96
C LEU A 211 20.26 -13.60 -6.36
N GLN A 212 20.46 -14.22 -7.52
CA GLN A 212 21.79 -14.47 -8.08
C GLN A 212 22.34 -13.25 -8.83
N GLY A 213 21.47 -12.31 -9.24
CA GLY A 213 21.89 -11.08 -9.91
C GLY A 213 22.43 -10.05 -8.92
N SER A 214 23.62 -9.49 -9.20
CA SER A 214 24.23 -8.46 -8.37
C SER A 214 23.32 -7.24 -8.19
N ASP A 215 22.62 -6.82 -9.25
CA ASP A 215 21.81 -5.60 -9.23
C ASP A 215 20.56 -5.76 -8.36
N ALA A 216 19.94 -6.94 -8.38
CA ALA A 216 18.79 -7.24 -7.54
C ALA A 216 19.17 -7.35 -6.07
N VAL A 217 20.29 -8.01 -5.76
CA VAL A 217 20.82 -8.09 -4.38
C VAL A 217 21.19 -6.71 -3.87
N ASN A 218 21.86 -5.90 -4.69
CA ASN A 218 22.20 -4.52 -4.35
C ASN A 218 20.96 -3.68 -4.11
N ALA A 219 19.93 -3.78 -4.97
CA ALA A 219 18.67 -3.07 -4.78
C ALA A 219 17.98 -3.48 -3.47
N VAL A 220 17.88 -4.77 -3.18
CA VAL A 220 17.30 -5.27 -1.92
C VAL A 220 18.10 -4.78 -0.72
N ALA A 221 19.43 -4.87 -0.77
CA ALA A 221 20.31 -4.39 0.30
C ALA A 221 20.17 -2.87 0.51
N SER A 222 20.11 -2.08 -0.56
CA SER A 222 19.87 -0.63 -0.49
C SER A 222 18.52 -0.30 0.14
N TYR A 223 17.46 -1.01 -0.26
CA TYR A 223 16.12 -0.84 0.33
C TYR A 223 16.10 -1.21 1.81
N LEU A 224 16.74 -2.32 2.19
CA LEU A 224 16.84 -2.74 3.59
C LEU A 224 17.61 -1.72 4.43
N LEU A 225 18.76 -1.23 3.96
CA LEU A 225 19.55 -0.21 4.64
C LEU A 225 18.78 1.11 4.76
N MET A 226 18.10 1.53 3.69
CA MET A 226 17.31 2.77 3.67
C MET A 226 16.17 2.70 4.69
N PHE A 227 15.36 1.65 4.68
CA PHE A 227 14.24 1.52 5.61
C PHE A 227 14.68 1.28 7.06
N SER A 228 15.78 0.55 7.27
CA SER A 228 16.36 0.36 8.61
C SER A 228 16.88 1.69 9.17
N GLY A 229 17.62 2.45 8.36
CA GLY A 229 18.13 3.77 8.73
C GLY A 229 17.00 4.75 9.03
N PHE A 230 15.99 4.80 8.17
CA PHE A 230 14.79 5.63 8.38
C PHE A 230 14.05 5.25 9.67
N GLY A 231 13.85 3.95 9.93
CA GLY A 231 13.20 3.47 11.14
C GLY A 231 13.96 3.81 12.42
N LEU A 232 15.28 3.62 12.43
CA LEU A 232 16.14 3.99 13.56
C LEU A 232 16.12 5.51 13.80
N PHE A 233 16.25 6.30 12.73
CA PHE A 233 16.21 7.75 12.80
C PHE A 233 14.89 8.24 13.39
N THR A 234 13.75 7.84 12.83
CA THR A 234 12.43 8.28 13.29
C THR A 234 12.08 7.79 14.70
N SER A 235 12.56 6.62 15.10
CA SER A 235 12.26 6.06 16.44
C SER A 235 13.14 6.65 17.54
N PHE A 236 14.43 6.84 17.30
CA PHE A 236 15.39 7.22 18.34
C PHE A 236 15.76 8.70 18.36
N LEU A 237 15.65 9.41 17.22
CA LEU A 237 15.99 10.84 17.18
C LEU A 237 15.15 11.69 18.14
N PRO A 238 13.81 11.56 18.21
CA PRO A 238 13.01 12.35 19.16
C PRO A 238 13.45 12.12 20.61
N SER A 239 13.65 10.84 20.98
CA SER A 239 14.05 10.46 22.32
C SER A 239 15.45 10.97 22.68
N TRP A 240 16.40 10.95 21.73
CA TRP A 240 17.73 11.49 21.93
C TRP A 240 17.74 13.02 22.07
N LEU A 241 16.98 13.72 21.22
CA LEU A 241 16.83 15.19 21.29
C LEU A 241 16.23 15.64 22.63
N GLU A 242 15.23 14.93 23.13
CA GLU A 242 14.59 15.25 24.41
C GLU A 242 15.51 14.92 25.60
N SER A 243 16.09 13.72 25.63
CA SER A 243 16.88 13.25 26.79
C SER A 243 18.29 13.83 26.90
N THR A 244 18.94 14.10 25.77
CA THR A 244 20.36 14.52 25.74
C THR A 244 20.51 16.00 25.45
N VAL A 245 19.72 16.54 24.52
CA VAL A 245 19.81 17.94 24.09
C VAL A 245 18.82 18.83 24.87
N GLY A 246 17.76 18.24 25.44
CA GLY A 246 16.75 18.97 26.21
C GLY A 246 15.77 19.77 25.31
N VAL A 247 15.64 19.37 24.04
CA VAL A 247 14.75 20.03 23.09
C VAL A 247 13.30 19.75 23.49
N SER A 248 12.45 20.79 23.44
CA SER A 248 11.04 20.64 23.79
C SER A 248 10.28 19.81 22.73
N GLY A 249 9.21 19.14 23.14
CA GLY A 249 8.36 18.39 22.20
C GLY A 249 7.79 19.24 21.06
N TYR A 250 7.60 20.55 21.28
CA TYR A 250 7.14 21.49 20.25
C TYR A 250 8.20 21.74 19.17
N GLU A 251 9.46 21.92 19.56
CA GLU A 251 10.58 22.11 18.63
C GLU A 251 10.85 20.83 17.83
N ILE A 252 10.75 19.65 18.46
CA ILE A 252 10.82 18.36 17.76
C ILE A 252 9.69 18.26 16.73
N ALA A 253 8.46 18.62 17.10
CA ALA A 253 7.33 18.61 16.18
C ALA A 253 7.54 19.57 14.98
N LEU A 254 8.10 20.77 15.21
CA LEU A 254 8.49 21.71 14.15
C LEU A 254 9.59 21.16 13.24
N LEU A 255 10.57 20.48 13.81
CA LEU A 255 11.68 19.86 13.07
C LEU A 255 11.16 18.79 12.09
N PHE A 256 10.26 17.91 12.53
CA PHE A 256 9.62 16.94 11.64
C PHE A 256 8.63 17.59 10.65
N ALA A 257 7.93 18.67 11.05
CA ALA A 257 7.00 19.37 10.18
C ALA A 257 7.69 20.09 9.00
N ILE A 258 8.90 20.62 9.22
CA ILE A 258 9.68 21.35 8.20
C ILE A 258 10.64 20.42 7.45
N GLY A 259 11.25 19.47 8.18
CA GLY A 259 12.28 18.57 7.65
C GLY A 259 11.74 17.39 6.83
N GLY A 260 10.52 16.93 7.15
CA GLY A 260 9.96 15.68 6.61
C GLY A 260 10.42 14.45 7.39
#